data_AF-A0A318KRH6-F1
#
_entry.id   AF-A0A318KRH6-F1
#
_cell.length_a   1.000
_cell.length_b   1.000
_cell.length_c   1.000
_cell.angle_alpha   90.00
_cell.angle_beta   90.00
_cell.angle_gamma   90.00
#
_symmetry.space_group_name_H-M   'P 1'
#
loop_
_entity.id
_entity.type
_entity.pdbx_description
1 polymer ?
#
loop_
_entity_poly.entity_id
_entity_poly.type
_entity_poly.pdbx_seq_one_letter_code
_entity_poly.pdbx_strand_id
1 'polypeptide(L)'
;MNIGKTIADYRKAANMTQSEVADQLGVTYQAVSKWERDESLPDITMLPKIADLFNISIDTLLRGSFEMKEEKEVATARQIIEEVTEAEQDETAETIEPIKKQDQDETPKAADKPVDDEKTESDENDNDAFININLGGLLEQLAPLMKPNQLDRVVGKLGRMNKKLSSIYPFLKRERMSELIAKTPLDELEIDELLPFLNSAQRDLLIEKIVQYENVPNFLDLDDLYPFLNSAQKTVLLSWLLAYDRFDLLDDFMPFSNSEHREKIIDEMLETGNLEYVSETYPFINNELKNRLLTYFIENRMTEELSELMDFM
;
A
#
# COMPACT_ATOMS: atom_id res chain seq x y z
N MET A 1 -24.82 21.08 11.90
CA MET A 1 -23.57 21.50 12.57
C MET A 1 -23.95 22.67 13.46
N ASN A 2 -23.86 22.55 14.79
CA ASN A 2 -24.28 23.62 15.71
C ASN A 2 -23.17 23.91 16.74
N ILE A 3 -22.13 24.61 16.27
CA ILE A 3 -20.96 25.00 17.06
C ILE A 3 -21.33 25.98 18.16
N GLY A 4 -22.27 26.90 17.89
CA GLY A 4 -22.74 27.88 18.86
C GLY A 4 -23.32 27.24 20.11
N LYS A 5 -24.16 26.22 19.92
CA LYS A 5 -24.74 25.43 21.00
C LYS A 5 -23.66 24.66 21.78
N THR A 6 -22.70 24.03 21.10
CA THR A 6 -21.60 23.33 21.77
C THR A 6 -20.78 24.29 22.65
N ILE A 7 -20.44 25.48 22.14
CA ILE A 7 -19.75 26.52 22.92
C ILE A 7 -20.57 26.91 24.15
N ALA A 8 -21.88 27.13 23.99
CA ALA A 8 -22.75 27.49 25.10
C ALA A 8 -22.88 26.37 26.15
N ASP A 9 -22.94 25.11 25.72
CA ASP A 9 -23.10 23.95 26.58
C ASP A 9 -21.83 23.69 27.40
N TYR A 10 -20.65 23.73 26.78
CA TYR A 10 -19.38 23.58 27.48
C TYR A 10 -19.03 24.79 28.35
N ARG A 11 -19.38 26.01 27.94
CA ARG A 11 -19.25 27.20 28.79
C ARG A 11 -20.08 27.08 30.07
N LYS A 12 -21.33 26.64 29.96
CA LYS A 12 -22.22 26.42 31.12
C LYS A 12 -21.71 25.29 32.00
N ALA A 13 -21.23 24.19 31.41
CA ALA A 13 -20.63 23.08 32.15
C ALA A 13 -19.37 23.51 32.93
N ALA A 14 -18.60 24.46 32.38
CA ALA A 14 -17.45 25.08 33.04
C ALA A 14 -17.82 26.22 34.02
N ASN A 15 -19.12 26.52 34.22
CA ASN A 15 -19.61 27.64 35.05
C ASN A 15 -19.04 29.02 34.70
N MET A 16 -18.73 29.25 33.42
CA MET A 16 -18.18 30.52 32.95
C MET A 16 -19.27 31.44 32.37
N THR A 17 -19.11 32.74 32.56
CA THR A 17 -19.87 33.77 31.85
C THR A 17 -19.34 33.97 30.43
N GLN A 18 -20.17 34.52 29.54
CA GLN A 18 -19.73 34.84 28.17
C GLN A 18 -18.59 35.89 28.15
N SER A 19 -18.54 36.79 29.13
CA SER A 19 -17.44 37.76 29.26
C SER A 19 -16.13 37.08 29.64
N GLU A 20 -16.16 36.12 30.58
CA GLU A 20 -14.95 35.38 30.97
C GLU A 20 -14.40 34.52 29.83
N VAL A 21 -15.26 33.92 29.01
CA VAL A 21 -14.82 33.22 27.78
C VAL A 21 -14.21 34.19 26.78
N ALA A 22 -14.82 35.37 26.60
CA ALA A 22 -14.30 36.39 25.70
C ALA A 22 -12.91 36.88 26.14
N ASP A 23 -12.73 37.13 27.44
CA ASP A 23 -11.46 37.57 28.02
C ASP A 23 -10.36 36.50 27.84
N GLN A 24 -10.68 35.21 28.08
CA GLN A 24 -9.70 34.13 27.90
C GLN A 24 -9.33 33.87 26.43
N LEU A 25 -10.24 34.09 25.50
CA LEU A 25 -10.00 33.92 24.07
C LEU A 25 -9.44 35.18 23.39
N GLY A 26 -9.37 36.32 24.10
CA GLY A 26 -8.92 37.60 23.57
C GLY A 26 -9.86 38.17 22.51
N VAL A 27 -11.17 37.95 22.67
CA VAL A 27 -12.22 38.44 21.75
C VAL A 27 -13.24 39.29 22.50
N THR A 28 -14.17 39.92 21.78
CA THR A 28 -15.21 40.72 22.43
C THR A 28 -16.35 39.84 22.93
N TYR A 29 -16.99 40.25 24.03
CA TYR A 29 -18.24 39.62 24.53
C TYR A 29 -19.28 39.44 23.41
N GLN A 30 -19.41 40.44 22.53
CA GLN A 30 -20.34 40.41 21.40
C GLN A 30 -20.00 39.31 20.39
N ALA A 31 -18.71 38.97 20.20
CA ALA A 31 -18.31 37.86 19.33
C ALA A 31 -18.79 36.52 19.90
N VAL A 32 -18.52 36.25 21.17
CA VAL A 32 -18.99 35.03 21.87
C VAL A 32 -20.52 34.95 21.88
N SER A 33 -21.20 36.05 22.17
CA SER A 33 -22.67 36.13 22.16
C SER A 33 -23.29 35.86 20.78
N LYS A 34 -22.62 36.27 19.70
CA LYS A 34 -23.04 35.96 18.32
C LYS A 34 -22.74 34.51 17.94
N TRP A 35 -21.62 33.95 18.38
CA TRP A 35 -21.31 32.54 18.17
C TRP A 35 -22.35 31.64 18.83
N GLU A 36 -22.67 31.88 20.11
CA GLU A 36 -23.64 31.06 20.86
C GLU A 36 -25.08 31.17 20.35
N ARG A 37 -25.41 32.22 19.61
CA ARG A 37 -26.73 32.44 18.98
C ARG A 37 -26.76 32.06 17.49
N ASP A 38 -25.69 31.44 16.99
CA ASP A 38 -25.50 31.05 15.59
C ASP A 38 -25.60 32.24 14.59
N GLU A 39 -25.36 33.47 15.04
CA GLU A 39 -25.39 34.68 14.20
C GLU A 39 -24.06 34.93 13.46
N SER A 40 -22.97 34.32 13.93
CA SER A 40 -21.67 34.30 13.26
C SER A 40 -20.87 33.08 13.72
N LEU A 41 -19.83 32.71 12.99
CA LEU A 41 -18.96 31.60 13.38
C LEU A 41 -17.62 32.10 13.93
N PRO A 42 -16.98 31.35 14.84
CA PRO A 42 -15.57 31.59 15.16
C PRO A 42 -14.71 31.37 13.92
N ASP A 43 -13.69 32.20 13.76
CA ASP A 43 -12.68 31.98 12.72
C ASP A 43 -11.98 30.63 12.94
N ILE A 44 -11.51 30.01 11.86
CA ILE A 44 -10.83 28.71 11.88
C ILE A 44 -9.62 28.70 12.81
N THR A 45 -8.94 29.84 12.95
CA THR A 45 -7.82 30.04 13.87
C THR A 45 -8.23 30.07 15.35
N MET A 46 -9.52 30.29 15.63
CA MET A 46 -10.09 30.35 16.97
C MET A 46 -10.57 28.99 17.47
N LEU A 47 -10.87 28.05 16.56
CA LEU A 47 -11.37 26.72 16.91
C LEU A 47 -10.43 25.93 17.83
N PRO A 48 -9.10 25.91 17.61
CA PRO A 48 -8.18 25.25 18.54
C PRO A 48 -8.21 25.90 19.93
N LYS A 49 -8.25 27.23 19.99
CA LYS A 49 -8.27 27.96 21.27
C LYS A 49 -9.54 27.70 22.07
N ILE A 50 -10.69 27.59 21.39
CA ILE A 50 -11.98 27.24 21.99
C ILE A 50 -11.96 25.80 22.49
N ALA A 51 -11.40 24.88 21.69
CA ALA A 51 -11.27 23.48 22.05
C ALA A 51 -10.37 23.29 23.28
N ASP A 52 -9.22 23.98 23.31
CA ASP A 52 -8.29 23.99 24.44
C ASP A 52 -8.92 24.60 25.70
N LEU A 53 -9.66 25.72 25.56
CA LEU A 53 -10.33 26.38 26.68
C LEU A 53 -11.31 25.46 27.42
N PHE A 54 -12.05 24.64 26.68
CA PHE A 54 -13.01 23.70 27.24
C PHE A 54 -12.45 22.28 27.43
N ASN A 55 -11.17 22.08 27.14
CA ASN A 55 -10.48 20.78 27.18
C ASN A 55 -11.23 19.69 26.40
N ILE A 56 -11.66 20.02 25.18
CA ILE A 56 -12.34 19.12 24.26
C ILE A 56 -11.59 19.04 22.95
N SER A 57 -11.85 18.00 22.16
CA SER A 57 -11.32 17.96 20.79
C SER A 57 -12.07 18.95 19.89
N ILE A 58 -11.40 19.44 18.85
CA ILE A 58 -12.05 20.26 17.81
C ILE A 58 -13.19 19.47 17.17
N ASP A 59 -13.08 18.15 17.04
CA ASP A 59 -14.16 17.30 16.53
C ASP A 59 -15.41 17.37 17.42
N THR A 60 -15.23 17.28 18.75
CA THR A 60 -16.30 17.47 19.74
C THR A 60 -16.93 18.86 19.64
N LEU A 61 -16.10 19.90 19.47
CA LEU A 61 -16.57 21.29 19.26
C LEU A 61 -17.44 21.42 18.00
N LEU A 62 -17.06 20.75 16.92
CA LEU A 62 -17.71 20.84 15.61
C LEU A 62 -18.95 19.96 15.46
N ARG A 63 -18.98 18.79 16.09
CA ARG A 63 -20.08 17.82 16.00
C ARG A 63 -21.18 18.05 17.05
N GLY A 64 -20.82 18.60 18.21
CA GLY A 64 -21.70 18.61 19.39
C GLY A 64 -21.70 17.25 20.07
N SER A 65 -21.80 17.25 21.40
CA SER A 65 -21.67 16.04 22.22
C SER A 65 -22.73 14.99 21.86
N PHE A 66 -22.28 13.82 21.43
CA PHE A 66 -23.02 12.58 21.70
C PHE A 66 -23.03 12.40 23.24
N GLU A 67 -24.20 12.03 23.74
CA GLU A 67 -24.57 12.09 25.16
C GLU A 67 -23.55 11.44 26.10
N MET A 68 -23.29 12.12 27.23
CA MET A 68 -22.49 11.63 28.36
C MET A 68 -22.92 10.23 28.82
N LYS A 69 -22.17 9.19 28.47
CA LYS A 69 -22.21 7.88 29.13
C LYS A 69 -20.86 7.18 29.05
N GLU A 70 -19.86 7.63 29.80
CA GLU A 70 -18.65 6.82 29.99
C GLU A 70 -17.86 7.24 31.24
N GLU A 71 -18.44 6.99 32.41
CA GLU A 71 -17.70 6.97 33.69
C GLU A 71 -17.29 5.54 34.10
N LYS A 72 -17.65 4.51 33.32
CA LYS A 72 -17.35 3.09 33.64
C LYS A 72 -16.21 2.47 32.81
N GLU A 73 -15.96 2.94 31.59
CA GLU A 73 -14.97 2.29 30.70
C GLU A 73 -13.54 2.81 30.95
N VAL A 74 -13.38 4.08 31.28
CA VAL A 74 -12.07 4.67 31.64
C VAL A 74 -11.55 4.13 32.98
N ALA A 75 -12.44 3.75 33.90
CA ALA A 75 -12.06 3.09 35.16
C ALA A 75 -11.51 1.68 34.94
N THR A 76 -12.08 0.95 33.98
CA THR A 76 -11.67 -0.41 33.64
C THR A 76 -10.33 -0.41 32.89
N ALA A 77 -10.12 0.54 31.97
CA ALA A 77 -8.85 0.70 31.26
C ALA A 77 -7.69 1.12 32.19
N ARG A 78 -7.96 1.88 33.27
CA ARG A 78 -6.94 2.24 34.26
C ARG A 78 -6.53 1.07 35.15
N GLN A 79 -7.45 0.19 35.55
CA GLN A 79 -7.13 -1.01 36.34
C GLN A 79 -6.22 -1.99 35.61
N ILE A 80 -6.39 -2.15 34.29
CA ILE A 80 -5.57 -3.05 33.46
C ILE A 80 -4.12 -2.54 33.32
N ILE A 81 -3.93 -1.21 33.36
CA ILE A 81 -2.58 -0.60 33.26
C ILE A 81 -1.81 -0.76 34.57
N GLU A 82 -2.48 -0.80 35.73
CA GLU A 82 -1.83 -0.91 37.04
C GLU A 82 -1.36 -2.36 37.33
N GLU A 83 -2.14 -3.38 36.98
CA GLU A 83 -1.75 -4.80 37.13
C GLU A 83 -0.52 -5.20 36.29
N VAL A 84 -0.33 -4.58 35.13
CA VAL A 84 0.82 -4.88 34.24
C VAL A 84 2.12 -4.28 34.76
N THR A 85 2.06 -3.25 35.61
CA THR A 85 3.26 -2.58 36.15
C THR A 85 3.85 -3.20 37.42
N GLU A 86 3.11 -4.06 38.14
CA GLU A 86 3.61 -4.74 39.35
C GLU A 86 4.29 -6.09 39.05
N ALA A 87 4.11 -6.66 37.85
CA ALA A 87 4.65 -7.97 37.48
C ALA A 87 6.15 -7.96 37.07
N GLU A 88 6.82 -6.81 37.03
CA GLU A 88 8.23 -6.69 36.58
C GLU A 88 9.27 -6.52 37.71
N GLN A 89 8.91 -6.67 39.00
CA GLN A 89 9.87 -6.44 40.11
C GLN A 89 10.34 -7.68 40.92
N ASP A 90 9.88 -8.91 40.62
CA ASP A 90 10.16 -10.06 41.50
C ASP A 90 11.15 -11.14 40.99
N GLU A 91 11.77 -11.01 39.81
CA GLU A 91 12.67 -12.07 39.27
C GLU A 91 14.16 -11.71 39.10
N THR A 92 14.65 -10.59 39.64
CA THR A 92 16.10 -10.28 39.65
C THR A 92 16.70 -10.27 41.05
N ALA A 93 16.61 -11.39 41.78
CA ALA A 93 17.50 -11.65 42.91
C ALA A 93 17.46 -13.11 43.38
N GLU A 94 18.13 -14.03 42.67
CA GLU A 94 18.94 -15.06 43.33
C GLU A 94 19.93 -15.69 42.35
N THR A 95 21.13 -15.97 42.86
CA THR A 95 22.39 -16.08 42.12
C THR A 95 22.99 -17.50 42.25
N ILE A 96 23.81 -17.88 41.25
CA ILE A 96 24.98 -18.82 41.29
C ILE A 96 24.76 -20.31 40.95
N GLU A 97 25.17 -20.68 39.70
CA GLU A 97 26.01 -21.82 39.21
C GLU A 97 25.87 -23.28 39.73
N PRO A 98 26.50 -24.31 39.08
CA PRO A 98 26.69 -24.60 37.66
C PRO A 98 26.36 -26.08 37.28
N ILE A 99 26.38 -26.32 35.97
CA ILE A 99 26.23 -27.58 35.22
C ILE A 99 27.09 -28.75 35.75
N LYS A 100 26.50 -29.96 35.83
CA LYS A 100 27.20 -31.24 35.76
C LYS A 100 26.47 -32.25 34.86
N LYS A 101 27.17 -32.60 33.76
CA LYS A 101 27.42 -33.95 33.22
C LYS A 101 26.23 -34.78 32.71
N GLN A 102 26.29 -35.10 31.40
CA GLN A 102 26.46 -36.45 30.82
C GLN A 102 25.15 -37.25 30.79
N ASP A 103 24.79 -38.06 29.81
CA ASP A 103 25.42 -38.63 28.62
C ASP A 103 24.28 -39.40 27.90
N GLN A 104 24.38 -39.60 26.58
CA GLN A 104 23.92 -40.81 25.84
C GLN A 104 22.39 -41.09 25.80
N ASP A 105 21.77 -41.74 24.83
CA ASP A 105 22.14 -42.34 23.54
C ASP A 105 20.80 -42.63 22.80
N GLU A 106 20.91 -43.08 21.55
CA GLU A 106 19.94 -43.93 20.83
C GLU A 106 18.67 -43.31 20.19
N THR A 107 18.76 -43.23 18.86
CA THR A 107 17.67 -43.45 17.88
C THR A 107 17.34 -44.96 17.78
N PRO A 108 16.40 -45.48 16.95
CA PRO A 108 15.22 -44.91 16.26
C PRO A 108 13.96 -45.85 16.27
N LYS A 109 12.91 -45.41 15.55
CA LYS A 109 12.01 -46.20 14.65
C LYS A 109 10.70 -46.83 15.20
N ALA A 110 9.61 -46.36 14.56
CA ALA A 110 8.70 -47.10 13.66
C ALA A 110 7.29 -47.51 14.13
N ALA A 111 6.37 -47.39 13.15
CA ALA A 111 5.01 -47.95 13.02
C ALA A 111 3.92 -47.25 13.86
N ASP A 112 2.69 -47.01 13.41
CA ASP A 112 1.92 -47.51 12.27
C ASP A 112 0.74 -46.52 11.98
N LYS A 113 0.20 -46.54 10.77
CA LYS A 113 -1.04 -45.83 10.32
C LYS A 113 -2.29 -46.68 10.71
N PRO A 114 -3.56 -46.35 10.36
CA PRO A 114 -4.27 -45.09 9.97
C PRO A 114 -5.67 -44.95 10.69
N VAL A 115 -6.57 -44.07 10.16
CA VAL A 115 -8.07 -44.11 10.26
C VAL A 115 -8.65 -43.35 11.50
N ASP A 116 -9.61 -42.41 11.47
CA ASP A 116 -10.65 -41.96 10.53
C ASP A 116 -11.15 -40.54 10.93
N ASP A 117 -11.84 -39.89 9.99
CA ASP A 117 -12.93 -38.91 10.17
C ASP A 117 -12.72 -37.61 10.97
N GLU A 118 -12.66 -36.47 10.27
CA GLU A 118 -13.77 -35.49 10.22
C GLU A 118 -13.42 -34.27 9.33
N LYS A 119 -14.43 -33.81 8.60
CA LYS A 119 -14.45 -32.55 7.84
C LYS A 119 -14.59 -31.38 8.81
N THR A 120 -14.06 -30.21 8.41
CA THR A 120 -14.26 -28.81 8.86
C THR A 120 -12.90 -28.24 9.28
N GLU A 121 -12.42 -27.06 8.91
CA GLU A 121 -12.97 -25.84 8.31
C GLU A 121 -11.73 -25.02 7.86
N SER A 122 -11.94 -24.07 6.96
CA SER A 122 -10.96 -23.07 6.55
C SER A 122 -10.45 -22.25 7.73
N ASP A 123 -9.17 -22.36 8.05
CA ASP A 123 -8.47 -21.41 8.93
C ASP A 123 -8.28 -20.07 8.18
N GLU A 124 -9.34 -19.25 8.16
CA GLU A 124 -9.22 -17.80 8.00
C GLU A 124 -8.47 -17.27 9.21
N ASN A 125 -7.20 -16.94 9.02
CA ASN A 125 -6.31 -16.49 10.09
C ASN A 125 -6.64 -15.03 10.45
N ASP A 126 -7.39 -14.88 11.54
CA ASP A 126 -7.76 -13.74 12.41
C ASP A 126 -6.80 -12.51 12.47
N ASN A 127 -6.45 -11.88 11.34
CA ASN A 127 -5.80 -10.56 11.31
C ASN A 127 -6.63 -9.45 10.64
N ASP A 128 -7.77 -9.77 10.05
CA ASP A 128 -8.63 -8.80 9.34
C ASP A 128 -9.68 -8.11 10.23
N ALA A 129 -9.76 -8.46 11.52
CA ALA A 129 -10.88 -8.05 12.37
C ALA A 129 -10.81 -6.60 12.93
N PHE A 130 -9.74 -5.82 12.73
CA PHE A 130 -9.56 -4.54 13.43
C PHE A 130 -9.76 -3.24 12.64
N ILE A 131 -10.05 -3.26 11.33
CA ILE A 131 -10.25 -2.00 10.58
C ILE A 131 -11.43 -2.10 9.61
N ASN A 132 -12.64 -2.26 10.16
CA ASN A 132 -13.89 -2.01 9.45
C ASN A 132 -14.57 -0.72 9.93
N ILE A 133 -13.76 0.31 10.23
CA ILE A 133 -14.23 1.70 10.29
C ILE A 133 -13.94 2.30 8.91
N ASN A 134 -14.86 3.08 8.38
CA ASN A 134 -14.84 3.77 7.08
C ASN A 134 -13.68 4.81 7.01
N LEU A 135 -12.43 4.34 7.12
CA LEU A 135 -11.22 5.14 7.23
C LEU A 135 -10.75 5.60 5.85
N GLY A 136 -11.07 4.85 4.78
CA GLY A 136 -10.74 5.18 3.39
C GLY A 136 -11.22 6.56 2.96
N GLY A 137 -12.54 6.79 3.01
CA GLY A 137 -13.13 8.08 2.60
C GLY A 137 -12.78 9.26 3.53
N LEU A 138 -12.33 8.97 4.76
CA LEU A 138 -11.83 9.99 5.68
C LEU A 138 -10.36 10.32 5.39
N LEU A 139 -9.54 9.32 5.07
CA LEU A 139 -8.13 9.50 4.72
C LEU A 139 -7.97 10.24 3.40
N GLU A 140 -8.85 10.05 2.42
CA GLU A 140 -8.93 10.86 1.21
C GLU A 140 -9.00 12.37 1.50
N GLN A 141 -9.84 12.76 2.45
CA GLN A 141 -10.07 14.16 2.80
C GLN A 141 -8.99 14.73 3.73
N LEU A 142 -8.39 13.87 4.58
CA LEU A 142 -7.42 14.29 5.59
C LEU A 142 -5.97 14.20 5.11
N ALA A 143 -5.63 13.33 4.16
CA ALA A 143 -4.24 13.13 3.72
C ALA A 143 -3.54 14.42 3.26
N PRO A 144 -4.17 15.33 2.49
CA PRO A 144 -3.54 16.61 2.11
C PRO A 144 -3.29 17.55 3.31
N LEU A 145 -4.01 17.37 4.41
CA LEU A 145 -3.94 18.20 5.62
C LEU A 145 -3.01 17.60 6.69
N MET A 146 -2.56 16.35 6.49
CA MET A 146 -1.70 15.63 7.42
C MET A 146 -0.22 15.85 7.08
N LYS A 147 0.61 15.97 8.12
CA LYS A 147 2.08 15.89 7.94
C LYS A 147 2.45 14.46 7.51
N PRO A 148 3.47 14.27 6.65
CA PRO A 148 3.88 12.94 6.18
C PRO A 148 4.08 11.91 7.31
N ASN A 149 4.71 12.31 8.43
CA ASN A 149 4.93 11.43 9.59
C ASN A 149 3.63 10.95 10.25
N GLN A 150 2.54 11.72 10.17
CA GLN A 150 1.24 11.35 10.73
C GLN A 150 0.53 10.36 9.81
N LEU A 151 0.60 10.61 8.50
CA LEU A 151 0.06 9.70 7.50
C LEU A 151 0.78 8.34 7.55
N ASP A 152 2.11 8.36 7.63
CA ASP A 152 2.95 7.16 7.79
C ASP A 152 2.52 6.30 9.00
N ARG A 153 2.14 6.93 10.12
CA ARG A 153 1.68 6.21 11.33
C ARG A 153 0.31 5.56 11.15
N VAL A 154 -0.60 6.25 10.46
CA VAL A 154 -1.94 5.71 10.19
C VAL A 154 -1.85 4.56 9.19
N VAL A 155 -1.05 4.72 8.14
CA VAL A 155 -0.84 3.68 7.13
C VAL A 155 -0.05 2.49 7.69
N GLY A 156 0.90 2.73 8.60
CA GLY A 156 1.61 1.65 9.29
C GLY A 156 0.69 0.73 10.11
N LYS A 157 -0.48 1.19 10.56
CA LYS A 157 -1.49 0.35 11.23
C LYS A 157 -2.37 -0.45 10.26
N LEU A 158 -2.44 -0.05 8.99
CA LEU A 158 -3.22 -0.75 7.96
C LEU A 158 -2.49 -1.97 7.39
N GLY A 159 -1.16 -2.05 7.55
CA GLY A 159 -0.35 -3.24 7.25
C GLY A 159 -0.08 -3.47 5.75
N ARG A 160 -1.07 -3.32 4.87
CA ARG A 160 -0.99 -3.54 3.41
C ARG A 160 -1.72 -2.45 2.61
N MET A 161 -1.44 -2.38 1.31
CA MET A 161 -2.22 -1.54 0.40
C MET A 161 -3.59 -2.16 0.14
N ASN A 162 -4.58 -1.30 -0.08
CA ASN A 162 -5.91 -1.68 -0.56
C ASN A 162 -6.48 -0.51 -1.38
N LYS A 163 -7.56 -0.77 -2.12
CA LYS A 163 -8.23 0.20 -3.01
C LYS A 163 -8.56 1.55 -2.38
N LYS A 164 -8.71 1.60 -1.06
CA LYS A 164 -9.05 2.83 -0.32
C LYS A 164 -7.84 3.73 -0.06
N LEU A 165 -6.63 3.30 -0.42
CA LEU A 165 -5.38 4.01 -0.16
C LEU A 165 -4.81 4.70 -1.40
N SER A 166 -5.39 4.52 -2.59
CA SER A 166 -4.80 5.11 -3.79
C SER A 166 -4.77 6.62 -3.80
N SER A 167 -5.84 7.23 -3.32
CA SER A 167 -5.94 8.67 -3.12
C SER A 167 -4.89 9.25 -2.17
N ILE A 168 -4.26 8.42 -1.32
CA ILE A 168 -3.24 8.89 -0.38
C ILE A 168 -1.80 8.63 -0.86
N TYR A 169 -1.59 7.83 -1.92
CA TYR A 169 -0.25 7.56 -2.48
C TYR A 169 0.60 8.81 -2.74
N PRO A 170 0.06 9.93 -3.28
CA PRO A 170 0.85 11.13 -3.53
C PRO A 170 1.47 11.76 -2.27
N PHE A 171 0.91 11.47 -1.09
CA PHE A 171 1.29 12.07 0.18
C PHE A 171 2.20 11.17 1.03
N LEU A 172 2.41 9.92 0.60
CA LEU A 172 3.24 8.96 1.31
C LEU A 172 4.73 9.26 1.12
N LYS A 173 5.50 9.00 2.18
CA LYS A 173 6.95 8.99 2.06
C LYS A 173 7.43 7.81 1.22
N ARG A 174 8.60 7.99 0.60
CA ARG A 174 9.24 6.97 -0.25
C ARG A 174 9.47 5.67 0.50
N GLU A 175 9.97 5.75 1.73
CA GLU A 175 10.29 4.58 2.55
C GLU A 175 9.02 3.80 2.91
N ARG A 176 7.91 4.50 3.20
CA ARG A 176 6.62 3.86 3.47
C ARG A 176 6.01 3.24 2.24
N MET A 177 6.07 3.92 1.10
CA MET A 177 5.61 3.35 -0.16
C MET A 177 6.40 2.07 -0.51
N SER A 178 7.72 2.07 -0.34
CA SER A 178 8.54 0.87 -0.52
C SER A 178 8.15 -0.26 0.43
N GLU A 179 7.93 0.03 1.72
CA GLU A 179 7.46 -0.95 2.70
C GLU A 179 6.10 -1.56 2.32
N LEU A 180 5.18 -0.71 1.85
CA LEU A 180 3.85 -1.14 1.43
C LEU A 180 3.89 -2.00 0.16
N ILE A 181 4.68 -1.63 -0.85
CA ILE A 181 4.89 -2.45 -2.04
C ILE A 181 5.45 -3.81 -1.63
N ALA A 182 6.46 -3.83 -0.76
CA ALA A 182 7.10 -5.07 -0.28
C ALA A 182 6.10 -6.00 0.43
N LYS A 183 5.27 -5.46 1.33
CA LYS A 183 4.33 -6.24 2.17
C LYS A 183 3.05 -6.67 1.46
N THR A 184 2.64 -5.97 0.40
CA THR A 184 1.38 -6.24 -0.28
C THR A 184 1.60 -7.30 -1.37
N PRO A 185 0.81 -8.38 -1.40
CA PRO A 185 0.75 -9.33 -2.52
C PRO A 185 0.52 -8.63 -3.87
N LEU A 186 1.06 -9.18 -4.96
CA LEU A 186 1.03 -8.52 -6.27
C LEU A 186 -0.40 -8.37 -6.82
N ASP A 187 -1.26 -9.35 -6.57
CA ASP A 187 -2.68 -9.38 -6.95
C ASP A 187 -3.56 -8.41 -6.16
N GLU A 188 -3.08 -7.93 -5.00
CA GLU A 188 -3.72 -6.88 -4.21
C GLU A 188 -3.24 -5.46 -4.61
N LEU A 189 -2.20 -5.34 -5.44
CA LEU A 189 -1.65 -4.06 -5.89
C LEU A 189 -2.41 -3.52 -7.11
N GLU A 190 -2.98 -2.33 -6.98
CA GLU A 190 -3.48 -1.54 -8.11
C GLU A 190 -2.29 -0.83 -8.78
N ILE A 191 -1.59 -1.56 -9.63
CA ILE A 191 -0.32 -1.15 -10.24
C ILE A 191 -0.49 0.12 -11.06
N ASP A 192 -1.53 0.20 -11.89
CA ASP A 192 -1.91 1.36 -12.70
C ASP A 192 -2.07 2.63 -11.85
N GLU A 193 -2.72 2.54 -10.69
CA GLU A 193 -2.91 3.66 -9.78
C GLU A 193 -1.62 4.04 -9.03
N LEU A 194 -0.72 3.08 -8.82
CA LEU A 194 0.56 3.30 -8.13
C LEU A 194 1.62 3.95 -9.02
N LEU A 195 1.71 3.50 -10.28
CA LEU A 195 2.80 3.81 -11.20
C LEU A 195 3.17 5.29 -11.33
N PRO A 196 2.22 6.25 -11.41
CA PRO A 196 2.52 7.67 -11.51
C PRO A 196 3.32 8.23 -10.33
N PHE A 197 3.26 7.57 -9.17
CA PHE A 197 3.88 8.03 -7.92
C PHE A 197 5.20 7.31 -7.60
N LEU A 198 5.55 6.26 -8.36
CA LEU A 198 6.73 5.44 -8.07
C LEU A 198 8.01 6.05 -8.65
N ASN A 199 9.03 6.16 -7.79
CA ASN A 199 10.39 6.44 -8.23
C ASN A 199 11.06 5.18 -8.83
N SER A 200 12.28 5.33 -9.35
CA SER A 200 13.00 4.21 -9.98
C SER A 200 13.18 3.00 -9.04
N ALA A 201 13.65 3.22 -7.81
CA ALA A 201 13.88 2.14 -6.85
C ALA A 201 12.59 1.42 -6.42
N GLN A 202 11.47 2.14 -6.37
CA GLN A 202 10.16 1.54 -6.08
C GLN A 202 9.62 0.73 -7.26
N ARG A 203 9.86 1.19 -8.49
CA ARG A 203 9.58 0.39 -9.69
C ARG A 203 10.46 -0.84 -9.78
N ASP A 204 11.72 -0.75 -9.36
CA ASP A 204 12.60 -1.92 -9.27
C ASP A 204 12.03 -2.97 -8.31
N LEU A 205 11.55 -2.56 -7.13
CA LEU A 205 10.88 -3.45 -6.18
C LEU A 205 9.60 -4.09 -6.76
N LEU A 206 8.81 -3.34 -7.53
CA LEU A 206 7.63 -3.87 -8.20
C LEU A 206 8.02 -4.91 -9.27
N ILE A 207 9.02 -4.62 -10.10
CA ILE A 207 9.53 -5.54 -11.11
C ILE A 207 10.09 -6.81 -10.46
N GLU A 208 10.86 -6.68 -9.37
CA GLU A 208 11.36 -7.82 -8.59
C GLU A 208 10.25 -8.73 -8.09
N LYS A 209 9.07 -8.19 -7.79
CA LYS A 209 7.87 -8.98 -7.45
C LYS A 209 7.25 -9.65 -8.67
N ILE A 210 7.16 -8.94 -9.80
CA ILE A 210 6.58 -9.48 -11.05
C ILE A 210 7.41 -10.66 -11.55
N VAL A 211 8.73 -10.54 -11.61
CA VAL A 211 9.60 -11.57 -12.21
C VAL A 211 9.79 -12.81 -11.32
N GLN A 212 9.22 -12.84 -10.12
CA GLN A 212 9.18 -14.04 -9.27
C GLN A 212 8.16 -15.07 -9.76
N TYR A 213 7.22 -14.68 -10.63
CA TYR A 213 6.22 -15.58 -11.18
C TYR A 213 6.79 -16.38 -12.35
N GLU A 214 6.41 -17.66 -12.42
CA GLU A 214 6.76 -18.57 -13.52
C GLU A 214 6.01 -18.24 -14.82
N ASN A 215 4.98 -17.40 -14.77
CA ASN A 215 4.27 -16.91 -15.93
C ASN A 215 3.68 -15.53 -15.61
N VAL A 216 3.32 -14.76 -16.64
CA VAL A 216 2.60 -13.49 -16.48
C VAL A 216 1.25 -13.79 -15.83
N PRO A 217 0.97 -13.26 -14.63
CA PRO A 217 -0.30 -13.50 -13.97
C PRO A 217 -1.46 -12.92 -14.77
N ASN A 218 -2.59 -13.63 -14.85
CA ASN A 218 -3.77 -13.18 -15.62
C ASN A 218 -4.35 -11.83 -15.17
N PHE A 219 -4.04 -11.39 -13.95
CA PHE A 219 -4.48 -10.10 -13.41
C PHE A 219 -3.51 -8.95 -13.72
N LEU A 220 -2.33 -9.24 -14.25
CA LEU A 220 -1.29 -8.26 -14.52
C LEU A 220 -1.37 -7.79 -15.97
N ASP A 221 -1.70 -6.53 -16.15
CA ASP A 221 -1.57 -5.83 -17.42
C ASP A 221 -0.18 -5.17 -17.49
N LEU A 222 0.62 -5.56 -18.49
CA LEU A 222 1.99 -5.06 -18.64
C LEU A 222 2.04 -3.76 -19.46
N ASP A 223 0.99 -3.44 -20.21
CA ASP A 223 0.96 -2.33 -21.16
C ASP A 223 1.00 -1.00 -20.41
N ASP A 224 0.31 -0.95 -19.27
CA ASP A 224 0.32 0.18 -18.36
C ASP A 224 1.69 0.39 -17.71
N LEU A 225 2.52 -0.65 -17.60
CA LEU A 225 3.81 -0.60 -16.94
C LEU A 225 4.88 0.03 -17.84
N TYR A 226 4.95 -0.38 -19.11
CA TYR A 226 6.04 0.00 -20.03
C TYR A 226 6.30 1.51 -20.18
N PRO A 227 5.29 2.40 -20.23
CA PRO A 227 5.50 3.85 -20.32
C PRO A 227 6.29 4.42 -19.15
N PHE A 228 6.16 3.82 -17.96
CA PHE A 228 6.78 4.33 -16.75
C PHE A 228 8.20 3.81 -16.57
N LEU A 229 8.61 2.73 -17.25
CA LEU A 229 9.89 2.07 -17.01
C LEU A 229 11.07 2.73 -17.73
N ASN A 230 12.22 2.72 -17.05
CA ASN A 230 13.49 3.07 -17.66
C ASN A 230 14.05 1.91 -18.51
N SER A 231 15.15 2.15 -19.23
CA SER A 231 15.73 1.14 -20.13
C SER A 231 16.15 -0.14 -19.40
N ALA A 232 16.84 -0.03 -18.27
CA ALA A 232 17.32 -1.20 -17.53
C ALA A 232 16.16 -2.03 -16.95
N GLN A 233 15.13 -1.36 -16.46
CA GLN A 233 13.89 -1.97 -15.98
C GLN A 233 13.18 -2.76 -17.07
N LYS A 234 13.09 -2.18 -18.28
CA LYS A 234 12.56 -2.87 -19.47
C LYS A 234 13.40 -4.07 -19.86
N THR A 235 14.72 -3.98 -19.73
CA THR A 235 15.62 -5.13 -20.00
C THR A 235 15.34 -6.31 -19.07
N VAL A 236 15.08 -6.04 -17.78
CA VAL A 236 14.74 -7.09 -16.81
C VAL A 236 13.43 -7.76 -17.18
N LEU A 237 12.37 -6.99 -17.44
CA LEU A 237 11.08 -7.54 -17.84
C LEU A 237 11.15 -8.29 -19.17
N LEU A 238 11.84 -7.74 -20.17
CA LEU A 238 12.03 -8.42 -21.44
C LEU A 238 12.72 -9.77 -21.25
N SER A 239 13.77 -9.81 -20.42
CA SER A 239 14.48 -11.07 -20.14
C SER A 239 13.58 -12.10 -19.48
N TRP A 240 12.67 -11.65 -18.61
CA TRP A 240 11.67 -12.52 -17.99
C TRP A 240 10.63 -13.02 -18.99
N LEU A 241 10.09 -12.16 -19.86
CA LEU A 241 9.13 -12.55 -20.91
C LEU A 241 9.73 -13.61 -21.85
N LEU A 242 10.94 -13.36 -22.34
CA LEU A 242 11.64 -14.28 -23.24
C LEU A 242 11.95 -15.62 -22.57
N ALA A 243 12.34 -15.62 -21.29
CA ALA A 243 12.64 -16.84 -20.54
C ALA A 243 11.42 -17.78 -20.38
N TYR A 244 10.21 -17.24 -20.47
CA TYR A 244 8.95 -17.97 -20.38
C TYR A 244 8.19 -18.02 -21.71
N ASP A 245 8.88 -17.78 -22.82
CA ASP A 245 8.33 -17.93 -24.17
C ASP A 245 7.10 -17.04 -24.44
N ARG A 246 7.01 -15.89 -23.77
CA ARG A 246 5.89 -14.94 -23.86
C ARG A 246 6.09 -13.94 -25.00
N PHE A 247 6.28 -14.45 -26.21
CA PHE A 247 6.38 -13.64 -27.42
C PHE A 247 5.05 -12.97 -27.80
N ASP A 248 3.94 -13.58 -27.40
CA ASP A 248 2.56 -13.11 -27.57
C ASP A 248 2.24 -11.77 -26.90
N LEU A 249 3.14 -11.25 -26.06
CA LEU A 249 3.02 -9.96 -25.38
C LEU A 249 4.03 -8.91 -25.85
N LEU A 250 4.80 -9.22 -26.91
CA LEU A 250 5.86 -8.32 -27.34
C LEU A 250 5.32 -7.14 -28.15
N ASP A 251 4.20 -7.28 -28.85
CA ASP A 251 3.57 -6.22 -29.63
C ASP A 251 3.36 -4.94 -28.80
N ASP A 252 2.88 -5.07 -27.56
CA ASP A 252 2.69 -3.95 -26.64
C ASP A 252 4.01 -3.45 -26.03
N PHE A 253 5.02 -4.31 -25.92
CA PHE A 253 6.37 -3.91 -25.49
C PHE A 253 7.13 -3.13 -26.59
N MET A 254 6.92 -3.46 -27.87
CA MET A 254 7.70 -2.94 -29.00
C MET A 254 7.74 -1.41 -29.07
N PRO A 255 6.64 -0.65 -28.90
CA PRO A 255 6.66 0.81 -28.88
C PRO A 255 7.61 1.42 -27.85
N PHE A 256 7.87 0.71 -26.75
CA PHE A 256 8.68 1.18 -25.63
C PHE A 256 10.12 0.65 -25.64
N SER A 257 10.43 -0.22 -26.61
CA SER A 257 11.73 -0.87 -26.79
C SER A 257 12.80 0.07 -27.38
N ASN A 258 14.08 -0.20 -27.08
CA ASN A 258 15.23 0.48 -27.69
C ASN A 258 15.91 -0.48 -28.71
N SER A 259 17.05 -0.08 -29.30
CA SER A 259 17.77 -0.93 -30.25
C SER A 259 18.26 -2.25 -29.66
N GLU A 260 18.77 -2.23 -28.43
CA GLU A 260 19.30 -3.42 -27.73
C GLU A 260 18.18 -4.41 -27.39
N HIS A 261 17.03 -3.91 -26.93
CA HIS A 261 15.84 -4.73 -26.70
C HIS A 261 15.36 -5.40 -27.99
N ARG A 262 15.31 -4.64 -29.10
CA ARG A 262 14.88 -5.15 -30.40
C ARG A 262 15.84 -6.19 -30.96
N GLU A 263 17.14 -5.98 -30.82
CA GLU A 263 18.15 -6.96 -31.20
C GLU A 263 18.01 -8.25 -30.39
N LYS A 264 17.88 -8.13 -29.06
CA LYS A 264 17.66 -9.27 -28.18
C LYS A 264 16.41 -10.08 -28.51
N ILE A 265 15.30 -9.41 -28.84
CA ILE A 265 14.06 -10.07 -29.28
C ILE A 265 14.31 -10.88 -30.54
N ILE A 266 14.90 -10.26 -31.57
CA ILE A 266 15.15 -10.96 -32.84
C ILE A 266 16.12 -12.13 -32.67
N ASP A 267 17.18 -11.97 -31.87
CA ASP A 267 18.11 -13.05 -31.58
C ASP A 267 17.39 -14.24 -30.93
N GLU A 268 16.58 -13.99 -29.90
CA GLU A 268 15.84 -15.05 -29.21
C GLU A 268 14.80 -15.73 -30.14
N MET A 269 14.10 -14.98 -30.99
CA MET A 269 13.15 -15.55 -31.96
C MET A 269 13.83 -16.49 -32.96
N LEU A 270 15.00 -16.09 -33.47
CA LEU A 270 15.78 -16.89 -34.40
C LEU A 270 16.37 -18.15 -33.76
N GLU A 271 16.73 -18.07 -32.48
CA GLU A 271 17.29 -19.19 -31.71
C GLU A 271 16.21 -20.19 -31.28
N THR A 272 15.07 -19.71 -30.80
CA THR A 272 13.96 -20.55 -30.30
C THR A 272 13.02 -21.04 -31.40
N GLY A 273 12.98 -20.33 -32.54
CA GLY A 273 12.09 -20.64 -33.65
C GLY A 273 10.68 -20.07 -33.50
N ASN A 274 10.44 -19.16 -32.53
CA ASN A 274 9.16 -18.48 -32.31
C ASN A 274 8.91 -17.38 -33.35
N LEU A 275 8.82 -17.79 -34.60
CA LEU A 275 8.83 -16.87 -35.74
C LEU A 275 7.42 -16.41 -36.15
N GLU A 276 6.38 -16.99 -35.57
CA GLU A 276 4.97 -16.60 -35.79
C GLU A 276 4.67 -15.16 -35.34
N TYR A 277 5.43 -14.62 -34.37
CA TYR A 277 5.29 -13.24 -33.88
C TYR A 277 6.17 -12.23 -34.62
N VAL A 278 6.87 -12.64 -35.69
CA VAL A 278 7.82 -11.73 -36.38
C VAL A 278 7.10 -10.55 -37.01
N SER A 279 5.88 -10.73 -37.49
CA SER A 279 5.05 -9.66 -38.05
C SER A 279 4.74 -8.55 -37.05
N GLU A 280 4.62 -8.86 -35.76
CA GLU A 280 4.36 -7.91 -34.67
C GLU A 280 5.60 -7.06 -34.36
N THR A 281 6.79 -7.66 -34.47
CA THR A 281 8.05 -6.98 -34.16
C THR A 281 8.62 -6.21 -35.37
N TYR A 282 8.31 -6.66 -36.59
CA TYR A 282 8.87 -6.14 -37.83
C TYR A 282 8.71 -4.62 -38.06
N PRO A 283 7.57 -3.98 -37.71
CA PRO A 283 7.38 -2.53 -37.88
C PRO A 283 8.37 -1.69 -37.08
N PHE A 284 8.90 -2.22 -35.98
CA PHE A 284 9.68 -1.47 -35.00
C PHE A 284 11.19 -1.65 -35.15
N ILE A 285 11.65 -2.64 -35.92
CA ILE A 285 13.07 -2.96 -36.11
C ILE A 285 13.71 -2.17 -37.26
N ASN A 286 15.04 -2.03 -37.20
CA ASN A 286 15.81 -1.32 -38.23
C ASN A 286 16.08 -2.21 -39.46
N ASN A 287 16.58 -1.62 -40.54
CA ASN A 287 16.88 -2.36 -41.78
C ASN A 287 17.93 -3.46 -41.62
N GLU A 288 18.85 -3.33 -40.66
CA GLU A 288 19.85 -4.35 -40.38
C GLU A 288 19.18 -5.63 -39.86
N LEU A 289 18.33 -5.51 -38.83
CA LEU A 289 17.56 -6.63 -38.28
C LEU A 289 16.57 -7.19 -39.30
N LYS A 290 15.91 -6.33 -40.10
CA LYS A 290 15.02 -6.78 -41.20
C LYS A 290 15.78 -7.64 -42.20
N ASN A 291 16.97 -7.21 -42.64
CA ASN A 291 17.79 -7.97 -43.57
C ASN A 291 18.28 -9.29 -42.97
N ARG A 292 18.61 -9.32 -41.67
CA ARG A 292 18.97 -10.54 -40.95
C ARG A 292 17.82 -11.55 -40.95
N LEU A 293 16.60 -11.13 -40.60
CA LEU A 293 15.40 -11.97 -40.66
C LEU A 293 15.13 -12.49 -42.08
N LEU A 294 15.13 -11.61 -43.09
CA LEU A 294 14.91 -12.01 -44.48
C LEU A 294 15.95 -13.02 -44.97
N THR A 295 17.22 -12.83 -44.62
CA THR A 295 18.29 -13.77 -44.97
C THR A 295 18.03 -15.13 -44.33
N TYR A 296 17.72 -15.15 -43.03
CA TYR A 296 17.39 -16.38 -42.32
C TYR A 296 16.20 -17.11 -42.95
N PHE A 297 15.13 -16.40 -43.28
CA PHE A 297 13.95 -17.02 -43.90
C PHE A 297 14.22 -17.58 -45.29
N ILE A 298 15.01 -16.88 -46.11
CA ILE A 298 15.40 -17.36 -47.45
C ILE A 298 16.27 -18.62 -47.34
N GLU A 299 17.26 -18.62 -46.44
CA GLU A 299 18.17 -19.74 -46.24
C GLU A 299 17.43 -21.00 -45.73
N ASN A 300 16.44 -20.81 -44.85
CA ASN A 300 15.65 -21.89 -44.28
C ASN A 300 14.36 -22.23 -45.07
N ARG A 301 14.10 -21.55 -46.20
CA ARG A 301 12.91 -21.73 -47.06
C ARG A 301 11.58 -21.51 -46.33
N MET A 302 11.53 -20.52 -45.45
CA MET A 302 10.38 -20.14 -44.64
C MET A 302 9.43 -19.24 -45.42
N THR A 303 8.60 -19.84 -46.28
CA THR A 303 7.76 -19.11 -47.24
C THR A 303 6.52 -18.47 -46.63
N GLU A 304 6.02 -19.01 -45.52
CA GLU A 304 4.82 -18.49 -44.84
C GLU A 304 5.16 -17.16 -44.14
N GLU A 305 6.22 -17.15 -43.36
CA GLU A 305 6.75 -15.98 -42.65
C GLU A 305 7.22 -14.88 -43.62
N LEU A 306 7.86 -15.26 -44.74
CA LEU A 306 8.17 -14.32 -45.82
C LEU A 306 6.92 -13.67 -46.43
N SER A 307 5.84 -14.43 -46.56
CA SER A 307 4.58 -13.93 -47.09
C SER A 307 3.93 -12.95 -46.12
N GLU A 308 3.94 -13.23 -44.82
CA GLU A 308 3.43 -12.32 -43.79
C GLU A 308 4.16 -10.98 -43.79
N LEU A 309 5.46 -11.00 -44.05
CA LEU A 309 6.26 -9.79 -44.12
C LEU A 309 6.04 -8.94 -45.38
N MET A 310 5.37 -9.47 -46.41
CA MET A 310 5.12 -8.72 -47.64
C MET A 310 4.28 -7.47 -47.42
N ASP A 311 3.40 -7.47 -46.41
CA ASP A 311 2.55 -6.32 -46.11
C ASP A 311 3.34 -5.12 -45.55
N PHE A 312 4.59 -5.33 -45.14
CA PHE A 312 5.48 -4.33 -44.55
C PHE A 312 6.63 -3.86 -45.47
N MET A 313 6.76 -4.46 -46.66
CA MET A 313 7.82 -4.17 -47.64
C MET A 313 7.36 -3.18 -48.72
#